data_AF-A0A1Q3CLH2-F1
#
_entry.id   AF-A0A1Q3CLH2-F1
#
_cell.length_a   1.000
_cell.length_b   1.000
_cell.length_c   1.000
_cell.angle_alpha   90.00
_cell.angle_beta   90.00
_cell.angle_gamma   90.00
#
_symmetry.space_group_name_H-M   'P 1'
#
loop_
_entity.id
_entity.type
_entity.pdbx_description
1 polymer ?
#
loop_
_entity_poly.entity_id
_entity_poly.type
_entity_poly.pdbx_seq_one_letter_code
_entity_poly.pdbx_strand_id
1 'polypeptide(L)'
;MMGKMISKGWESGGLYILDASSSIPASLACSSVLSPIQIHYQLGHSSLQSLKTLVPCLSSLSNLECESCQFGKHHRVSYSPRVNKRSVHPFHVVHSDIWGPSLVLSN
;
A
#
# COMPACT_ATOMS: atom_id res chain seq x y z
N MET A 1 43.24 18.22 9.37
CA MET A 1 42.42 17.71 8.25
C MET A 1 41.55 18.86 7.77
N MET A 2 41.67 19.28 6.51
CA MET A 2 40.85 20.36 5.94
C MET A 2 39.61 19.74 5.30
N GLY A 3 38.41 20.20 5.67
CA GLY A 3 37.15 19.69 5.11
C GLY A 3 37.00 20.04 3.63
N LYS A 4 36.51 19.09 2.82
CA LYS A 4 36.22 19.30 1.39
C LYS A 4 34.84 19.95 1.26
N MET A 5 34.78 21.16 0.70
CA MET A 5 33.53 21.87 0.41
C MET A 5 32.71 21.11 -0.65
N ILE A 6 31.46 20.79 -0.33
CA ILE A 6 30.60 19.91 -1.14
C ILE A 6 29.76 20.71 -2.16
N SER A 7 29.38 21.96 -1.82
CA SER A 7 28.64 22.85 -2.73
C SER A 7 28.73 24.31 -2.28
N LYS A 8 28.38 25.24 -3.18
CA LYS A 8 28.17 26.67 -2.90
C LYS A 8 26.71 27.03 -3.15
N GLY A 9 26.18 27.97 -2.37
CA GLY A 9 24.81 28.47 -2.49
C GLY A 9 24.62 29.77 -1.70
N TRP A 10 23.45 30.38 -1.82
CA TRP A 10 23.05 31.57 -1.07
C TRP A 10 21.65 31.40 -0.47
N GLU A 11 21.37 32.13 0.60
CA GLU A 11 20.07 32.12 1.27
C GLU A 11 19.16 33.22 0.70
N SER A 12 17.89 32.89 0.51
CA SER A 12 16.85 33.84 0.10
C SER A 12 15.51 33.45 0.72
N GLY A 13 15.01 34.28 1.63
CA GLY A 13 13.68 34.09 2.24
C GLY A 13 13.56 32.83 3.11
N GLY A 14 14.63 32.43 3.79
CA GLY A 14 14.72 31.22 4.61
C GLY A 14 14.99 29.93 3.82
N LEU A 15 15.20 30.03 2.50
CA LEU A 15 15.53 28.91 1.64
C LEU A 15 16.98 29.01 1.17
N TYR A 16 17.71 27.89 1.25
CA TYR A 16 19.07 27.80 0.71
C TYR A 16 19.02 27.39 -0.76
N ILE A 17 19.40 28.31 -1.64
CA ILE A 17 19.49 28.11 -3.08
C ILE A 17 20.91 27.65 -3.40
N LEU A 18 21.05 26.40 -3.86
CA LEU A 18 22.33 25.85 -4.29
C LEU A 18 22.61 26.26 -5.73
N ASP A 19 23.85 26.68 -6.00
CA ASP A 19 24.28 27.07 -7.34
C ASP A 19 24.46 25.79 -8.19
N ALA A 20 23.49 25.52 -9.07
CA ALA A 20 23.48 24.32 -9.93
C ALA A 20 24.53 24.37 -11.05
N SER A 21 25.30 25.47 -11.18
CA SER A 21 26.36 25.62 -12.19
C SER A 21 27.57 24.71 -11.94
N SER A 22 27.79 24.27 -10.70
CA SER A 22 28.56 23.04 -10.48
C SER A 22 27.57 21.89 -10.63
N SER A 23 27.56 21.26 -11.82
CA SER A 23 26.81 20.04 -12.15
C SER A 23 26.44 19.27 -10.89
N ILE A 24 25.22 19.46 -10.36
CA ILE A 24 24.75 18.66 -9.24
C ILE A 24 24.82 17.24 -9.76
N PRO A 25 25.74 16.40 -9.27
CA PRO A 25 25.75 15.04 -9.74
C PRO A 25 24.39 14.49 -9.31
N ALA A 26 23.68 13.86 -10.25
CA ALA A 26 22.35 13.29 -10.02
C ALA A 26 22.31 12.38 -8.77
N SER A 27 23.46 12.02 -8.19
CA SER A 27 23.65 11.40 -6.89
C SER A 27 23.17 12.19 -5.67
N LEU A 28 22.93 13.51 -5.74
CA LEU A 28 22.34 14.28 -4.62
C LEU A 28 20.82 14.26 -4.61
N ALA A 29 20.18 14.08 -5.77
CA ALA A 29 18.83 13.56 -5.81
C ALA A 29 18.93 12.05 -5.54
N CYS A 30 18.01 11.46 -4.78
CA CYS A 30 17.93 10.00 -4.69
C CYS A 30 17.58 9.44 -6.08
N SER A 31 18.59 9.23 -6.93
CA SER A 31 18.52 8.48 -8.18
C SER A 31 18.44 6.99 -7.88
N SER A 32 17.63 6.59 -6.90
CA SER A 32 17.23 5.19 -6.79
C SER A 32 16.23 4.97 -7.91
N VAL A 33 16.63 4.24 -8.95
CA VAL A 33 15.69 3.70 -9.93
C VAL A 33 14.77 2.77 -9.15
N LEU A 34 13.61 3.29 -8.74
CA LEU A 34 12.63 2.49 -8.03
C LEU A 34 12.10 1.44 -9.00
N SER A 35 12.13 0.19 -8.56
CA SER A 35 11.47 -0.89 -9.29
C SER A 35 9.97 -0.59 -9.40
N PRO A 36 9.29 -1.13 -10.42
CA PRO A 36 7.84 -0.91 -10.61
C PRO A 36 7.01 -1.23 -9.35
N ILE A 37 7.41 -2.23 -8.57
CA ILE A 37 6.73 -2.62 -7.34
C ILE A 37 6.93 -1.62 -6.20
N GLN A 38 8.09 -0.99 -6.09
CA GLN A 38 8.34 0.07 -5.10
C GLN A 38 7.50 1.32 -5.39
N ILE A 39 7.40 1.69 -6.67
CA ILE A 39 6.54 2.81 -7.11
C ILE A 39 5.07 2.50 -6.80
N HIS A 40 4.64 1.26 -7.04
CA HIS A 40 3.30 0.80 -6.68
C HIS A 40 3.00 0.94 -5.18
N TYR A 41 3.96 0.58 -4.31
CA TYR A 41 3.80 0.75 -2.86
C TYR A 41 3.75 2.23 -2.45
N GLN A 42 4.62 3.07 -3.00
CA GLN A 42 4.65 4.50 -2.70
C GLN A 42 3.39 5.25 -3.16
N LEU A 43 2.79 4.81 -4.27
CA LEU A 43 1.54 5.36 -4.81
C LEU A 43 0.29 4.66 -4.28
N GLY A 44 0.39 4.04 -3.10
CA GLY A 44 -0.77 3.50 -2.38
C GLY A 44 -1.44 2.33 -3.09
N HIS A 45 -0.66 1.41 -3.65
CA HIS A 45 -1.15 0.23 -4.34
C HIS A 45 -2.02 0.53 -5.58
N SER A 46 -1.73 1.65 -6.25
CA SER A 46 -2.41 2.07 -7.48
C SER A 46 -2.46 0.96 -8.54
N SER A 47 -3.55 0.94 -9.32
CA SER A 47 -3.74 -0.03 -10.40
C SER A 47 -2.64 0.06 -11.47
N LEU A 48 -2.38 -1.04 -12.19
CA LEU A 48 -1.42 -1.04 -13.29
C LEU A 48 -1.72 0.06 -14.33
N GLN A 49 -3.00 0.27 -14.65
CA GLN A 49 -3.41 1.32 -15.59
C GLN A 49 -3.06 2.72 -15.05
N SER A 50 -3.36 2.97 -13.77
CA SER A 50 -3.02 4.23 -13.10
C SER A 50 -1.51 4.47 -13.08
N LEU A 51 -0.71 3.44 -12.83
CA LEU A 51 0.75 3.52 -12.85
C LEU A 51 1.29 3.90 -14.24
N LYS A 52 0.72 3.35 -15.32
CA LYS A 52 1.10 3.74 -16.69
C LYS A 52 0.83 5.21 -16.99
N THR A 53 -0.27 5.75 -16.45
CA THR A 53 -0.64 7.16 -16.63
C THR A 53 0.21 8.10 -15.77
N LEU A 54 0.46 7.74 -14.51
CA LEU A 54 1.20 8.58 -13.56
C LEU A 54 2.73 8.51 -13.76
N VAL A 55 3.23 7.38 -14.26
CA VAL A 55 4.67 7.10 -14.38
C VAL A 55 4.96 6.58 -15.79
N PRO A 56 5.18 7.48 -16.78
CA PRO A 56 5.31 7.11 -18.19
C PRO A 56 6.41 6.09 -18.50
N CYS A 57 7.47 6.02 -17.68
CA CYS A 57 8.53 5.02 -17.83
C CYS A 57 8.06 3.58 -17.57
N LEU A 58 6.88 3.39 -16.95
CA LEU A 58 6.25 2.09 -16.73
C LEU A 58 5.20 1.75 -17.81
N SER A 59 5.08 2.53 -18.87
CA SER A 59 4.08 2.33 -19.94
C SER A 59 4.13 0.93 -20.58
N SER A 60 5.34 0.37 -20.76
CA SER A 60 5.58 -0.96 -21.31
C SER A 60 5.35 -2.11 -20.31
N LEU A 61 5.09 -1.81 -19.04
CA LEU A 61 4.88 -2.83 -18.01
C LEU A 61 3.61 -3.63 -18.30
N SER A 62 3.74 -4.93 -18.53
CA SER A 62 2.61 -5.81 -18.89
C SER A 62 1.87 -6.33 -17.66
N ASN A 63 2.58 -6.61 -16.57
CA ASN A 63 2.02 -7.17 -15.35
C ASN A 63 2.68 -6.56 -14.11
N LEU A 64 1.95 -6.57 -13.00
CA LEU A 64 2.43 -6.19 -11.68
C LEU A 64 1.75 -7.07 -10.63
N GLU A 65 2.52 -7.97 -10.04
CA GLU A 65 2.04 -8.89 -9.01
C GLU A 65 2.33 -8.30 -7.64
N CYS A 66 1.28 -8.11 -6.85
CA CYS A 66 1.37 -7.64 -5.47
C CYS A 66 0.46 -8.50 -4.60
N GLU A 67 1.06 -9.22 -3.67
CA GLU A 67 0.36 -10.12 -2.74
C GLU A 67 -0.73 -9.40 -1.94
N SER A 68 -0.43 -8.23 -1.38
CA SER A 68 -1.42 -7.40 -0.64
C SER A 68 -2.62 -7.01 -1.51
N CYS A 69 -2.39 -6.69 -2.78
CA CYS A 69 -3.46 -6.38 -3.73
C CYS A 69 -4.30 -7.62 -4.08
N GLN A 70 -3.67 -8.79 -4.22
CA GLN A 70 -4.38 -10.04 -4.50
C GLN A 70 -5.29 -10.42 -3.33
N PHE A 71 -4.77 -10.37 -2.10
CA PHE A 71 -5.58 -10.61 -0.91
C PHE A 71 -6.65 -9.54 -0.69
N GLY A 72 -6.35 -8.27 -0.96
CA GLY A 72 -7.32 -7.19 -0.86
C GLY A 72 -8.47 -7.27 -1.87
N LYS A 73 -8.21 -7.84 -3.06
CA LYS A 73 -9.23 -8.08 -4.10
C LYS A 73 -9.96 -9.41 -3.93
N HIS A 74 -9.49 -10.29 -3.04
CA HIS A 74 -10.11 -11.58 -2.83
C HIS A 74 -11.52 -11.37 -2.27
N HIS A 75 -12.54 -11.73 -3.06
CA HIS A 75 -13.91 -11.76 -2.57
C HIS A 75 -14.05 -12.94 -1.62
N ARG A 76 -14.80 -12.78 -0.53
CA ARG A 76 -15.15 -13.94 0.30
C ARG A 76 -15.88 -14.95 -0.60
N VAL A 77 -15.47 -16.21 -0.52
CA VAL A 77 -16.16 -17.33 -1.17
C VAL A 77 -17.65 -17.18 -0.88
N SER A 78 -18.47 -17.22 -1.93
CA SER A 78 -19.93 -17.15 -1.78
C SER A 78 -20.37 -18.23 -0.79
N TYR A 79 -21.17 -17.86 0.20
CA TYR A 79 -21.80 -18.84 1.07
C TYR A 79 -22.56 -19.86 0.24
N SER A 80 -22.56 -21.12 0.66
CA SER A 80 -23.43 -22.13 0.05
C SER A 80 -24.85 -21.58 -0.04
N PRO A 81 -25.58 -21.87 -1.14
CA PRO A 81 -26.95 -21.42 -1.30
C PRO A 81 -27.75 -21.75 -0.04
N ARG A 82 -28.57 -20.79 0.39
CA ARG A 82 -29.39 -20.93 1.60
C ARG A 82 -30.21 -22.22 1.46
N VAL A 83 -29.85 -23.26 2.24
CA VAL A 83 -30.71 -24.43 2.36
C VAL A 83 -31.96 -23.92 3.07
N ASN A 84 -33.12 -23.97 2.41
CA ASN A 84 -34.39 -23.44 2.92
C ASN A 84 -34.91 -24.23 4.14
N LYS A 85 -34.15 -24.28 5.23
CA LYS A 85 -34.50 -24.91 6.52
C LYS A 85 -35.21 -23.90 7.42
N ARG A 86 -36.15 -23.12 6.85
CA ARG A 86 -36.98 -22.23 7.67
C ARG A 86 -37.87 -23.11 8.53
N SER A 87 -37.81 -22.91 9.84
CA SER A 87 -38.74 -23.58 10.74
C SER A 87 -40.18 -23.16 10.43
N VAL A 88 -41.07 -24.14 10.37
CA VAL A 88 -42.52 -23.96 10.16
C VAL A 88 -43.30 -23.93 11.49
N HIS A 89 -42.67 -24.38 12.59
CA HIS A 89 -43.32 -24.47 13.91
C HIS A 89 -42.47 -23.83 15.02
N PRO A 90 -43.09 -23.28 16.08
CA PRO A 90 -42.36 -22.84 17.27
C PRO A 90 -41.48 -23.96 17.82
N PHE A 91 -40.25 -23.64 18.25
CA PHE A 91 -39.28 -24.58 18.84
C PHE A 91 -38.77 -25.75 17.99
N HIS A 92 -39.12 -25.84 16.70
CA HIS A 92 -38.65 -26.93 15.82
C HIS A 92 -37.13 -26.89 15.54
N VAL A 93 -36.51 -25.71 15.65
CA VAL A 93 -35.05 -25.54 15.53
C VAL A 93 -34.58 -24.62 16.66
N VAL A 94 -33.71 -25.13 17.53
CA VAL A 94 -33.02 -24.35 18.56
C VAL A 94 -31.55 -24.28 18.17
N HIS A 95 -31.03 -23.07 18.00
CA HIS A 95 -29.60 -22.84 17.82
C HIS A 95 -29.01 -22.40 19.15
N SER A 96 -28.02 -23.14 19.63
CA SER A 96 -27.23 -22.79 20.81
C SER A 96 -25.78 -22.66 20.38
N ASP A 97 -25.17 -21.54 20.71
CA ASP A 97 -23.75 -21.30 20.47
C ASP A 97 -23.02 -21.30 21.81
N ILE A 98 -21.80 -21.80 21.84
CA ILE A 98 -20.96 -21.80 23.04
C ILE A 98 -19.98 -20.65 22.88
N TRP A 99 -20.11 -19.63 23.72
CA TRP A 99 -19.09 -18.61 23.81
C TRP A 99 -17.92 -19.13 24.66
N GLY A 100 -16.70 -18.74 24.27
CA GLY A 100 -15.50 -19.08 25.03
C GLY A 100 -15.58 -18.60 26.49
N PRO A 101 -14.71 -19.11 27.38
CA PRO A 101 -14.75 -18.79 28.80
C PRO A 101 -14.78 -17.27 29.03
N SER A 102 -15.81 -16.81 29.76
CA SER A 102 -15.95 -15.41 30.15
C SER A 102 -14.82 -15.03 31.10
N LEU A 103 -14.18 -13.88 30.85
CA LEU A 103 -13.18 -13.30 31.76
C LEU A 103 -13.83 -12.70 33.02
N VAL A 104 -15.16 -12.65 33.08
CA VAL A 104 -15.88 -12.16 34.25
C VAL A 104 -15.95 -13.29 35.27
N LEU A 105 -15.25 -13.11 36.40
CA LEU A 105 -15.44 -13.92 37.59
C LEU A 105 -16.80 -13.60 38.18
N SER A 106 -17.65 -14.61 38.40
CA SER A 106 -18.89 -14.42 39.15
C SER A 106 -18.57 -14.29 40.64
N ASN A 107 -19.25 -13.37 41.32
CA ASN A 107 -19.19 -13.22 42.77
C ASN A 107 -20.00 -14.29 43.50
#